data_AF-A0A6J7P1Z6-F1
#
_entry.id   AF-A0A6J7P1Z6-F1
#
_cell.length_a   1.000
_cell.length_b   1.000
_cell.length_c   1.000
_cell.angle_alpha   90.00
_cell.angle_beta   90.00
_cell.angle_gamma   90.00
#
_symmetry.space_group_name_H-M   'P 1'
#
loop_
_entity.id
_entity.type
_entity.pdbx_description
1 polymer ?
#
loop_
_entity_poly.entity_id
_entity_poly.type
_entity_poly.pdbx_seq_one_letter_code
_entity_poly.pdbx_strand_id
1 'polypeptide(L)'
;MERLYFWALQADFADENGRHGGGAHLGLQWHPGHPGSTAVNWGGYDHRGMVLSGSESALPSKMANPHTRDFVWQARVPYRLRIERVALGDQSAWRGTVTNLSSSVSTVIRDLNSAGDRISGVTMWSEVFARCDDPSVAIRWSDAEAILATGNQILPSGFRVNYQSHQDGGCANSDSSCDEVGIVQRTAVLRDTLQGQVISR
;
A
#
# COMPACT_ATOMS: atom_id res chain seq x y z
N MET A 1 18.96 -5.02 -3.94
CA MET A 1 18.13 -6.10 -4.52
C MET A 1 17.76 -5.66 -5.91
N GLU A 2 18.19 -6.37 -6.95
CA GLU A 2 17.77 -6.03 -8.32
C GLU A 2 16.33 -6.52 -8.51
N ARG A 3 15.41 -5.62 -8.93
CA ARG A 3 14.00 -5.90 -9.30
C ARG A 3 13.04 -6.18 -8.14
N LEU A 4 13.03 -5.31 -7.12
CA LEU A 4 11.90 -5.25 -6.18
C LEU A 4 10.89 -4.20 -6.66
N TYR A 5 9.64 -4.60 -6.80
CA TYR A 5 8.53 -3.68 -7.04
C TYR A 5 7.53 -3.83 -5.91
N PHE A 6 7.13 -2.72 -5.31
CA PHE A 6 6.17 -2.71 -4.21
C PHE A 6 5.09 -1.69 -4.49
N TRP A 7 3.84 -2.15 -4.51
CA TRP A 7 2.68 -1.30 -4.70
C TRP A 7 1.81 -1.35 -3.45
N ALA A 8 1.66 -0.21 -2.77
CA ALA A 8 1.05 -0.18 -1.45
C ALA A 8 0.02 0.93 -1.25
N LEU A 9 -0.99 0.61 -0.45
CA LEU A 9 -1.86 1.55 0.24
C LEU A 9 -1.24 1.83 1.61
N GLN A 10 -0.86 3.07 1.86
CA GLN A 10 -0.37 3.54 3.15
C GLN A 10 -1.44 4.32 3.89
N ALA A 11 -1.56 4.06 5.18
CA ALA A 11 -2.36 4.82 6.13
C ALA A 11 -1.46 5.44 7.20
N ASP A 12 -1.63 6.74 7.45
CA ASP A 12 -1.08 7.42 8.61
C ASP A 12 -2.12 7.39 9.73
N PHE A 13 -1.67 7.14 10.95
CA PHE A 13 -2.53 7.00 12.12
C PHE A 13 -2.38 8.20 13.04
N ALA A 14 -3.48 8.63 13.65
CA ALA A 14 -3.48 9.66 14.67
C ALA A 14 -4.43 9.29 15.82
N ASP A 15 -4.24 9.91 16.98
CA ASP A 15 -5.21 9.87 18.09
C ASP A 15 -6.30 10.94 17.91
N GLU A 16 -7.24 10.99 18.86
CA GLU A 16 -8.33 11.97 18.87
C GLU A 16 -7.89 13.42 18.95
N ASN A 17 -6.70 13.69 19.48
CA ASN A 17 -6.10 15.00 19.60
C ASN A 17 -5.25 15.36 18.37
N GLY A 18 -5.22 14.50 17.34
CA GLY A 18 -4.43 14.67 16.14
C GLY A 18 -2.94 14.37 16.34
N ARG A 19 -2.54 13.75 17.45
CA ARG A 19 -1.13 13.35 17.64
C ARG A 19 -0.82 12.17 16.73
N HIS A 20 0.30 12.28 16.01
CA HIS A 20 0.75 11.26 15.08
C HIS A 20 1.08 9.96 15.83
N GLY A 21 0.47 8.86 15.40
CA GLY A 21 0.68 7.51 15.94
C GLY A 21 1.68 6.68 15.14
N GLY A 22 2.12 7.16 13.98
CA GLY A 22 2.91 6.40 13.01
C GLY A 22 2.12 6.13 11.74
N GLY A 23 2.63 5.23 10.90
CA GLY A 23 1.97 4.83 9.66
C GLY A 23 2.30 3.40 9.27
N ALA A 24 1.45 2.79 8.46
CA ALA A 24 1.63 1.44 7.95
C ALA A 24 1.22 1.33 6.48
N HIS A 25 1.83 0.41 5.76
CA HIS A 25 1.62 0.17 4.34
C HIS A 25 1.22 -1.28 4.08
N LEU A 26 0.10 -1.47 3.39
CA LEU A 26 -0.41 -2.75 2.93
C LEU A 26 -0.23 -2.82 1.41
N GLY A 27 0.42 -3.85 0.89
CA GLY A 27 0.60 -3.92 -0.55
C GLY A 27 1.14 -5.23 -1.08
N LEU A 28 1.11 -5.35 -2.41
CA LEU A 28 1.64 -6.48 -3.15
C LEU A 28 3.06 -6.19 -3.62
N GLN A 29 3.91 -7.21 -3.61
CA GLN A 29 5.31 -7.10 -3.99
C GLN A 29 5.66 -8.11 -5.08
N TRP A 30 6.37 -7.64 -6.10
CA TRP A 30 7.25 -8.50 -6.88
C TRP A 30 8.62 -8.53 -6.19
N HIS A 31 8.97 -9.66 -5.58
CA HIS A 31 10.15 -9.80 -4.75
C HIS A 31 10.85 -11.14 -5.02
N PRO A 32 11.97 -11.17 -5.77
CA PRO A 32 12.68 -12.41 -6.16
C PRO A 32 13.07 -13.35 -5.02
N GLY A 33 13.19 -12.83 -3.80
CA GLY A 33 13.45 -13.62 -2.59
C GLY A 33 12.29 -14.53 -2.14
N HIS A 34 11.05 -14.29 -2.62
CA HIS A 34 9.85 -15.04 -2.24
C HIS A 34 9.43 -16.07 -3.31
N PRO A 35 8.67 -17.12 -2.95
CA PRO A 35 8.17 -18.10 -3.91
C PRO A 35 7.39 -17.45 -5.07
N GLY A 36 7.71 -17.84 -6.31
CA GLY A 36 7.08 -17.25 -7.50
C GLY A 36 7.36 -15.76 -7.72
N SER A 37 8.30 -15.17 -6.96
CA SER A 37 8.56 -13.73 -6.89
C SER A 37 7.35 -12.89 -6.45
N THR A 38 6.35 -13.50 -5.80
CA THR A 38 5.14 -12.80 -5.36
C THR A 38 5.03 -12.84 -3.84
N ALA A 39 4.77 -11.68 -3.27
CA ALA A 39 4.64 -11.50 -1.83
C ALA A 39 3.61 -10.41 -1.51
N VAL A 40 3.21 -10.36 -0.24
CA VAL A 40 2.39 -9.30 0.34
C VAL A 40 3.12 -8.73 1.54
N ASN A 41 3.04 -7.42 1.73
CA ASN A 41 3.58 -6.74 2.88
C ASN A 41 2.47 -6.06 3.67
N TRP A 42 2.49 -6.26 5.00
CA TRP A 42 1.76 -5.43 5.96
C TRP A 42 2.69 -5.11 7.12
N GLY A 43 3.13 -3.86 7.17
CA GLY A 43 4.11 -3.38 8.15
C GLY A 43 4.07 -1.86 8.26
N GLY A 44 4.78 -1.33 9.25
CA GLY A 44 4.78 0.10 9.50
C GLY A 44 5.68 0.49 10.66
N TYR A 45 5.73 1.77 10.93
CA TYR A 45 6.55 2.37 11.98
C TYR A 45 5.69 3.27 12.87
N ASP A 46 6.00 3.28 14.17
CA ASP A 46 5.40 4.22 15.10
C ASP A 46 5.93 5.64 14.90
N HIS A 47 5.40 6.60 15.67
CA HIS A 47 5.83 7.99 15.63
C HIS A 47 7.31 8.23 15.97
N ARG A 48 8.03 7.22 16.49
CA ARG A 48 9.46 7.26 16.81
C ARG A 48 10.31 6.59 15.75
N GLY A 49 9.70 6.05 14.68
CA GLY A 49 10.38 5.28 13.65
C GLY A 49 10.68 3.84 14.05
N MET A 50 10.10 3.35 15.15
CA MET A 50 10.25 1.94 15.56
C MET A 50 9.21 1.08 14.84
N VAL A 51 9.61 -0.12 14.44
CA VAL A 51 8.70 -1.07 13.80
C VAL A 51 7.46 -1.31 14.67
N LEU A 52 6.27 -1.21 14.07
CA LEU A 52 5.01 -1.52 14.76
C LEU A 52 4.97 -2.99 15.16
N SER A 53 4.65 -3.24 16.43
CA SER A 53 4.32 -4.58 16.92
C SER A 53 2.93 -5.00 16.43
N GLY A 54 2.58 -6.27 16.62
CA GLY A 54 1.28 -6.79 16.18
C GLY A 54 1.18 -8.29 16.30
N SER A 55 0.05 -8.86 15.87
CA SER A 55 -0.13 -10.31 15.82
C SER A 55 0.88 -10.96 14.87
N GLU A 56 1.19 -12.25 15.06
CA GLU A 56 1.87 -12.99 13.99
C GLU A 56 0.98 -13.14 12.76
N SER A 57 1.60 -13.34 11.60
CA SER A 57 0.89 -13.69 10.37
C SER A 57 0.80 -15.21 10.23
N ALA A 58 -0.37 -15.72 9.84
CA ALA A 58 -0.55 -17.14 9.53
C ALA A 58 0.11 -17.57 8.20
N LEU A 59 0.39 -16.62 7.30
CA LEU A 59 1.09 -16.90 6.06
C LEU A 59 2.56 -17.18 6.34
N PRO A 60 3.26 -18.06 5.60
CA PRO A 60 4.71 -18.24 5.76
C PRO A 60 5.51 -17.04 5.24
N SER A 61 6.81 -17.00 5.54
CA SER A 61 7.76 -16.06 4.91
C SER A 61 9.09 -16.74 4.73
N LYS A 62 9.45 -16.97 3.46
CA LYS A 62 10.75 -17.56 3.08
C LYS A 62 11.95 -16.79 3.62
N MET A 63 11.81 -15.48 3.80
CA MET A 63 12.90 -14.61 4.26
C MET A 63 12.85 -14.31 5.75
N ALA A 64 11.98 -14.98 6.51
CA ALA A 64 11.74 -14.71 7.93
C ALA A 64 11.41 -13.23 8.22
N ASN A 65 10.86 -12.52 7.24
CA ASN A 65 10.47 -11.12 7.40
C ASN A 65 9.10 -11.05 8.09
N PRO A 66 8.95 -10.27 9.17
CA PRO A 66 7.68 -10.17 9.89
C PRO A 66 6.60 -9.39 9.13
N HIS A 67 6.98 -8.55 8.16
CA HIS A 67 6.09 -7.72 7.36
C HIS A 67 5.77 -8.33 6.01
N THR A 68 6.78 -8.89 5.34
CA THR A 68 6.62 -9.49 4.01
C THR A 68 6.39 -11.00 4.12
N ARG A 69 5.24 -11.46 3.61
CA ARG A 69 4.81 -12.86 3.63
C ARG A 69 4.71 -13.42 2.22
N ASP A 70 4.90 -14.73 2.10
CA ASP A 70 4.71 -15.46 0.85
C ASP A 70 3.23 -15.39 0.46
N PHE A 71 2.94 -14.80 -0.71
CA PHE A 71 1.56 -14.60 -1.16
C PHE A 71 1.48 -14.61 -2.68
N VAL A 72 0.76 -15.60 -3.21
CA VAL A 72 0.71 -15.88 -4.65
C VAL A 72 -0.34 -15.00 -5.35
N TRP A 73 -0.03 -13.73 -5.53
CA TRP A 73 -0.85 -12.86 -6.37
C TRP A 73 -0.58 -13.10 -7.86
N GLN A 74 -1.51 -12.68 -8.72
CA GLN A 74 -1.43 -12.85 -10.17
C GLN A 74 -1.60 -11.50 -10.88
N ALA A 75 -0.77 -11.25 -11.89
CA ALA A 75 -0.93 -10.07 -12.73
C ALA A 75 -2.31 -10.05 -13.40
N ARG A 76 -2.91 -8.87 -13.53
CA ARG A 76 -4.24 -8.64 -14.12
C ARG A 76 -5.41 -9.28 -13.37
N VAL A 77 -5.19 -9.80 -12.17
CA VAL A 77 -6.27 -10.13 -11.23
C VAL A 77 -6.52 -8.91 -10.33
N PRO A 78 -7.76 -8.45 -10.19
CA PRO A 78 -8.08 -7.34 -9.29
C PRO A 78 -8.06 -7.81 -7.84
N TYR A 79 -7.40 -7.02 -6.99
CA TYR A 79 -7.33 -7.23 -5.55
C TYR A 79 -7.86 -6.01 -4.81
N ARG A 80 -8.59 -6.23 -3.71
CA ARG A 80 -8.92 -5.17 -2.76
C ARG A 80 -7.95 -5.21 -1.60
N LEU A 81 -7.31 -4.07 -1.33
CA LEU A 81 -6.52 -3.84 -0.14
C LEU A 81 -7.39 -3.10 0.87
N ARG A 82 -7.49 -3.61 2.09
CA ARG A 82 -8.25 -2.96 3.17
C ARG A 82 -7.37 -2.83 4.41
N ILE A 83 -7.31 -1.61 4.93
CA ILE A 83 -6.78 -1.30 6.26
C ILE A 83 -7.98 -0.90 7.11
N GLU A 84 -8.27 -1.63 8.18
CA GLU A 84 -9.41 -1.37 9.05
C GLU A 84 -9.06 -1.53 10.52
N ARG A 85 -9.75 -0.77 11.38
CA ARG A 85 -9.61 -0.92 12.83
C ARG A 85 -10.48 -2.09 13.30
N VAL A 86 -9.89 -3.01 14.06
CA VAL A 86 -10.57 -4.18 14.63
C VAL A 86 -10.48 -4.16 16.15
N ALA A 87 -11.53 -4.64 16.82
CA ALA A 87 -11.54 -4.85 18.26
C ALA A 87 -10.92 -6.22 18.61
N LEU A 88 -10.00 -6.23 19.58
CA LEU A 88 -9.30 -7.40 20.11
C LEU A 88 -9.49 -7.40 21.64
N GLY A 89 -10.70 -7.73 22.09
CA GLY A 89 -11.10 -7.58 23.49
C GLY A 89 -11.16 -6.10 23.90
N ASP A 90 -10.41 -5.74 24.95
CA ASP A 90 -10.33 -4.35 25.45
C ASP A 90 -9.35 -3.47 24.64
N GLN A 91 -8.70 -4.03 23.61
CA GLN A 91 -7.75 -3.34 22.76
C GLN A 91 -8.27 -3.24 21.32
N SER A 92 -7.62 -2.40 20.52
CA SER A 92 -7.85 -2.32 19.08
C SER A 92 -6.54 -2.42 18.32
N ALA A 93 -6.62 -2.96 17.11
CA ALA A 93 -5.49 -3.01 16.19
C ALA A 93 -5.91 -2.62 14.78
N TRP A 94 -4.93 -2.38 13.92
CA TRP A 94 -5.10 -2.11 12.50
C TRP A 94 -4.86 -3.39 11.70
N ARG A 95 -5.93 -3.93 11.13
CA ARG A 95 -5.91 -5.14 10.31
C ARG A 95 -5.63 -4.80 8.86
N GLY A 96 -4.66 -5.50 8.29
CA GLY A 96 -4.40 -5.51 6.85
C GLY A 96 -5.01 -6.75 6.21
N THR A 97 -5.91 -6.55 5.24
CA THR A 97 -6.59 -7.63 4.51
C THR A 97 -6.42 -7.46 3.01
N VAL A 98 -6.09 -8.55 2.32
CA VAL A 98 -6.07 -8.62 0.86
C VAL A 98 -7.17 -9.56 0.40
N THR A 99 -8.05 -9.08 -0.48
CA THR A 99 -9.11 -9.90 -1.09
C THR A 99 -8.85 -10.05 -2.59
N ASN A 100 -8.74 -11.28 -3.07
CA ASN A 100 -8.79 -11.57 -4.50
C ASN A 100 -10.25 -11.42 -4.98
N LEU A 101 -10.53 -10.44 -5.83
CA LEU A 101 -11.89 -10.14 -6.24
C LEU A 101 -12.45 -11.14 -7.27
N SER A 102 -11.59 -11.85 -8.00
CA SER A 102 -12.03 -12.89 -8.94
C SER A 102 -12.49 -14.16 -8.22
N SER A 103 -11.84 -14.53 -7.11
CA SER A 103 -12.21 -15.72 -6.32
C SER A 103 -13.00 -15.41 -5.05
N SER A 104 -13.15 -14.13 -4.69
CA SER A 104 -13.71 -13.64 -3.41
C SER A 104 -12.97 -14.14 -2.16
N VAL A 105 -11.77 -14.73 -2.31
CA VAL A 105 -10.96 -15.19 -1.17
C VAL A 105 -10.32 -13.98 -0.49
N SER A 106 -10.62 -13.82 0.79
CA SER A 106 -10.02 -12.80 1.65
C SER A 106 -8.95 -13.41 2.55
N THR A 107 -7.81 -12.75 2.65
CA THR A 107 -6.69 -13.17 3.48
C THR A 107 -6.31 -12.02 4.40
N VAL A 108 -6.49 -12.25 5.70
CA VAL A 108 -5.94 -11.36 6.73
C VAL A 108 -4.43 -11.60 6.79
N ILE A 109 -3.66 -10.52 6.65
CA ILE A 109 -2.20 -10.62 6.70
C ILE A 109 -1.74 -10.67 8.15
N ARG A 110 -2.11 -9.66 8.94
CA ARG A 110 -1.93 -9.59 10.41
C ARG A 110 -2.59 -8.32 10.95
N ASP A 111 -2.59 -8.19 12.27
CA ASP A 111 -3.02 -7.00 12.99
C ASP A 111 -1.79 -6.23 13.51
N LEU A 112 -1.77 -4.90 13.37
CA LEU A 112 -0.72 -4.01 13.86
C LEU A 112 -1.21 -3.13 15.01
N ASN A 113 -0.39 -3.00 16.05
CA ASN A 113 -0.65 -2.14 17.19
C ASN A 113 -0.07 -0.75 16.90
N SER A 114 -0.94 0.26 16.83
CA SER A 114 -0.57 1.68 16.70
C SER A 114 -1.24 2.48 17.81
N ALA A 115 -0.60 3.56 18.25
CA ALA A 115 -1.19 4.49 19.23
C ALA A 115 -2.35 5.32 18.63
N GLY A 116 -2.48 5.36 17.29
CA GLY A 116 -3.58 6.07 16.64
C GLY A 116 -4.86 5.23 16.52
N ASP A 117 -5.99 5.88 16.76
CA ASP A 117 -7.34 5.27 16.73
C ASP A 117 -8.11 5.59 15.43
N ARG A 118 -7.56 6.45 14.57
CA ARG A 118 -8.10 6.81 13.26
C ARG A 118 -7.02 6.95 12.20
N ILE A 119 -7.44 6.87 10.95
CA ILE A 119 -6.61 7.20 9.79
C ILE A 119 -6.68 8.72 9.57
N SER A 120 -5.52 9.38 9.51
CA SER A 120 -5.38 10.82 9.27
C SER A 120 -4.86 11.17 7.89
N GLY A 121 -4.24 10.20 7.21
CA GLY A 121 -3.68 10.37 5.87
C GLY A 121 -3.70 9.05 5.10
N VAL A 122 -3.87 9.12 3.78
CA VAL A 122 -3.82 7.96 2.89
C VAL A 122 -3.02 8.30 1.66
N THR A 123 -2.10 7.41 1.28
CA THR A 123 -1.33 7.50 0.03
C THR A 123 -1.30 6.15 -0.66
N MET A 124 -1.36 6.15 -1.99
CA MET A 124 -1.08 4.96 -2.81
C MET A 124 0.23 5.19 -3.56
N TRP A 125 1.17 4.25 -3.46
CA TRP A 125 2.50 4.45 -4.02
C TRP A 125 3.06 3.19 -4.66
N SER A 126 4.03 3.43 -5.54
CA SER A 126 4.90 2.41 -6.13
C SER A 126 6.34 2.69 -5.70
N GLU A 127 6.97 1.77 -4.99
CA GLU A 127 8.40 1.79 -4.71
C GLU A 127 9.08 0.77 -5.62
N VAL A 128 10.00 1.27 -6.45
CA VAL A 128 10.55 0.51 -7.58
C VAL A 128 12.07 0.52 -7.49
N PHE A 129 12.65 -0.62 -7.12
CA PHE A 129 14.07 -0.88 -7.15
C PHE A 129 14.43 -1.59 -8.46
N ALA A 130 14.37 -0.83 -9.54
CA ALA A 130 14.68 -1.27 -10.90
C ALA A 130 15.53 -0.20 -11.58
N ARG A 131 16.24 -0.59 -12.64
CA ARG A 131 16.92 0.40 -13.48
C ARG A 131 15.87 1.18 -14.25
N CYS A 132 16.14 2.44 -14.57
CA CYS A 132 15.18 3.24 -15.32
C CYS A 132 14.91 2.66 -16.73
N ASP A 133 15.81 1.86 -17.31
CA ASP A 133 15.65 1.18 -18.60
C ASP A 133 15.12 -0.26 -18.50
N ASP A 134 14.77 -0.74 -17.30
CA ASP A 134 14.07 -2.02 -17.15
C ASP A 134 12.68 -1.95 -17.83
N PRO A 135 12.11 -3.09 -18.27
CA PRO A 135 10.79 -3.12 -18.89
C PRO A 135 9.70 -2.45 -18.05
N SER A 136 8.79 -1.75 -18.72
CA SER A 136 7.68 -1.06 -18.07
C SER A 136 6.80 -2.02 -17.25
N VAL A 137 6.47 -1.59 -16.04
CA VAL A 137 5.44 -2.20 -15.19
C VAL A 137 4.36 -1.18 -14.86
N ALA A 138 3.16 -1.67 -14.58
CA ALA A 138 2.02 -0.83 -14.27
C ALA A 138 1.17 -1.42 -13.15
N ILE A 139 0.66 -0.55 -12.27
CA ILE A 139 -0.46 -0.86 -11.38
C ILE A 139 -1.60 0.12 -11.64
N ARG A 140 -2.83 -0.39 -11.57
CA ARG A 140 -4.05 0.42 -11.58
C ARG A 140 -4.72 0.36 -10.20
N TRP A 141 -5.04 1.52 -9.66
CA TRP A 141 -5.81 1.75 -8.45
C TRP A 141 -7.22 2.20 -8.82
N SER A 142 -8.24 1.55 -8.28
CA SER A 142 -9.65 1.90 -8.52
C SER A 142 -10.47 1.78 -7.26
N ASP A 143 -11.68 2.33 -7.32
CA ASP A 143 -12.74 2.15 -6.32
C ASP A 143 -12.28 2.48 -4.89
N ALA A 144 -11.56 3.60 -4.77
CA ALA A 144 -11.09 4.12 -3.50
C ALA A 144 -12.29 4.46 -2.60
N GLU A 145 -12.21 4.00 -1.36
CA GLU A 145 -13.26 4.15 -0.36
C GLU A 145 -12.61 4.38 1.00
N ALA A 146 -13.17 5.30 1.77
CA ALA A 146 -12.91 5.42 3.20
C ALA A 146 -14.24 5.36 3.97
N ILE A 147 -14.24 4.66 5.10
CA ILE A 147 -15.39 4.59 6.01
C ILE A 147 -14.99 5.33 7.28
N LEU A 148 -15.72 6.39 7.60
CA LEU A 148 -15.51 7.16 8.81
C LEU A 148 -15.98 6.39 10.05
N ALA A 149 -15.48 6.78 11.22
CA ALA A 149 -15.93 6.23 12.50
C ALA A 149 -17.45 6.40 12.75
N THR A 150 -18.08 7.38 12.09
CA THR A 150 -19.54 7.58 12.12
C THR A 150 -20.31 6.60 11.22
N GLY A 151 -19.62 5.79 10.43
CA GLY A 151 -20.18 4.91 9.40
C GLY A 151 -20.38 5.57 8.04
N ASN A 152 -20.09 6.87 7.92
CA ASN A 152 -20.22 7.57 6.64
C ASN A 152 -19.15 7.12 5.65
N GLN A 153 -19.57 6.91 4.40
CA GLN A 153 -18.69 6.58 3.29
C GLN A 153 -18.15 7.85 2.64
N ILE A 154 -16.86 7.84 2.31
CA ILE A 154 -16.21 8.83 1.45
C ILE A 154 -15.66 8.08 0.24
N LEU A 155 -15.95 8.60 -0.94
CA LEU A 155 -15.40 8.13 -2.22
C LEU A 155 -14.46 9.22 -2.76
N PRO A 156 -13.14 9.12 -2.55
CA PRO A 156 -12.19 10.10 -3.05
C PRO A 156 -12.24 10.20 -4.57
N SER A 157 -12.49 11.41 -5.09
CA SER A 157 -12.55 11.70 -6.53
C SER A 157 -11.32 12.42 -7.06
N GLY A 158 -10.41 12.87 -6.20
CA GLY A 158 -9.20 13.60 -6.57
C GLY A 158 -7.97 13.13 -5.81
N PHE A 159 -6.87 12.93 -6.55
CA PHE A 159 -5.61 12.40 -6.03
C PHE A 159 -4.48 13.35 -6.40
N ARG A 160 -3.71 13.80 -5.41
CA ARG A 160 -2.54 14.63 -5.66
C ARG A 160 -1.35 13.75 -6.00
N VAL A 161 -0.73 14.01 -7.15
CA VAL A 161 0.43 13.26 -7.63
C VAL A 161 1.70 13.75 -6.94
N ASN A 162 2.57 12.81 -6.58
CA ASN A 162 3.91 13.09 -6.07
C ASN A 162 4.92 12.13 -6.71
N TYR A 163 6.15 12.60 -6.92
CA TYR A 163 7.27 11.80 -7.43
C TYR A 163 8.48 11.99 -6.54
N GLN A 164 9.28 10.93 -6.37
CA GLN A 164 10.59 11.03 -5.75
C GLN A 164 11.53 11.81 -6.67
N SER A 165 12.35 12.69 -6.07
CA SER A 165 13.34 13.45 -6.84
C SER A 165 14.42 12.53 -7.39
N HIS A 166 15.10 12.94 -8.46
CA HIS A 166 16.25 12.19 -8.97
C HIS A 166 17.42 12.14 -7.97
N GLN A 167 17.57 13.17 -7.14
CA GLN A 167 18.62 13.22 -6.11
C GLN A 167 18.38 12.17 -5.01
N ASP A 168 17.11 11.84 -4.76
CA ASP A 168 16.71 10.81 -3.79
C ASP A 168 16.63 9.41 -4.40
N GLY A 169 17.09 9.23 -5.65
CA GLY A 169 17.06 7.93 -6.36
C GLY A 169 15.83 7.68 -7.22
N GLY A 170 14.97 8.69 -7.44
CA GLY A 170 13.83 8.60 -8.35
C GLY A 170 14.23 8.61 -9.83
N CYS A 171 13.44 7.96 -10.67
CA CYS A 171 13.58 8.09 -12.13
C CYS A 171 12.64 9.19 -12.68
N ALA A 172 13.05 9.85 -13.76
CA ALA A 172 12.21 10.83 -14.47
C ALA A 172 11.17 10.18 -15.40
N ASN A 173 11.24 8.86 -15.61
CA ASN A 173 10.42 8.11 -16.56
C ASN A 173 9.34 7.24 -15.89
N SER A 174 8.76 7.74 -14.80
CA SER A 174 7.57 7.16 -14.18
C SER A 174 6.45 8.19 -14.18
N ASP A 175 5.25 7.76 -14.54
CA ASP A 175 4.06 8.59 -14.64
C ASP A 175 2.91 8.05 -13.77
N SER A 176 2.06 8.96 -13.28
CA SER A 176 0.83 8.65 -12.55
C SER A 176 -0.29 9.38 -13.26
N SER A 177 -1.14 8.67 -13.99
CA SER A 177 -2.20 9.24 -14.82
C SER A 177 -3.54 8.56 -14.54
N CYS A 178 -4.63 9.06 -15.13
CA CYS A 178 -5.93 8.40 -15.09
C CYS A 178 -6.24 7.69 -16.41
N ASP A 179 -6.92 6.55 -16.33
CA ASP A 179 -7.69 5.98 -17.44
C ASP A 179 -9.17 5.85 -17.06
N GLU A 180 -9.99 5.24 -17.93
CA GLU A 180 -11.44 5.07 -17.72
C GLU A 180 -11.79 4.26 -16.44
N VAL A 181 -10.83 3.49 -15.91
CA VAL A 181 -11.03 2.58 -14.78
C VAL A 181 -10.41 3.13 -13.49
N GLY A 182 -9.33 3.91 -13.55
CA GLY A 182 -8.73 4.46 -12.34
C GLY A 182 -7.38 5.14 -12.53
N ILE A 183 -6.66 5.27 -11.41
CA ILE A 183 -5.33 5.85 -11.39
C ILE A 183 -4.32 4.78 -11.79
N VAL A 184 -3.45 5.06 -12.75
CA VAL A 184 -2.41 4.14 -13.19
C VAL A 184 -1.03 4.72 -12.92
N GLN A 185 -0.21 3.97 -12.19
CA GLN A 185 1.21 4.26 -12.01
C GLN A 185 2.00 3.36 -12.95
N ARG A 186 2.84 3.94 -13.82
CA ARG A 186 3.66 3.22 -14.80
C ARG A 186 5.12 3.62 -14.72
N THR A 187 6.02 2.66 -14.90
CA THR A 187 7.47 2.90 -15.07
C THR A 187 7.86 2.89 -16.54
N ALA A 188 9.06 3.37 -16.88
CA ALA A 188 9.61 3.39 -18.23
C ALA A 188 8.69 4.02 -19.29
N VAL A 189 8.02 5.11 -18.93
CA VAL A 189 7.16 5.91 -19.82
C VAL A 189 7.55 7.39 -19.73
N LEU A 190 7.14 8.19 -20.73
CA LEU A 190 7.23 9.64 -20.61
C LEU A 190 6.33 10.10 -19.44
N ARG A 191 6.87 10.98 -18.59
CA ARG A 191 6.09 11.63 -17.53
C ARG A 191 5.36 12.83 -18.11
N ASP A 192 4.06 12.71 -18.21
CA ASP A 192 3.18 13.78 -18.67
C ASP A 192 2.44 14.46 -17.51
N THR A 193 2.22 13.74 -16.41
CA THR A 193 1.54 14.29 -15.23
C THR A 193 2.55 15.01 -14.32
N LEU A 194 2.22 16.25 -13.95
CA LEU A 194 3.13 17.08 -13.15
C LEU A 194 3.09 16.71 -11.67
N GLN A 195 4.21 16.89 -10.97
CA GLN A 195 4.24 16.83 -9.52
C GLN A 195 3.26 17.86 -8.92
N GLY A 196 2.47 17.43 -7.94
CA GLY A 196 1.46 18.26 -7.28
C GLY A 196 0.15 18.40 -8.05
N GLN A 197 0.07 17.93 -9.30
CA GLN A 197 -1.16 17.92 -10.08
C GLN A 197 -2.21 17.04 -9.38
N VAL A 198 -3.46 17.49 -9.41
CA VAL A 198 -4.59 16.68 -8.97
C VAL A 198 -5.17 15.97 -10.19
N ILE A 199 -5.24 14.65 -10.10
CA ILE A 199 -5.87 13.79 -11.11
C ILE A 199 -7.16 13.21 -10.52
N SER A 200 -8.19 13.08 -11.35
CA SER A 200 -9.52 12.65 -10.93
C SER A 200 -10.05 11.54 -11.83
N ARG A 201 -10.89 10.67 -11.27
CA ARG A 201 -11.76 9.75 -12.00
C ARG A 201 -13.20 10.15 -11.77
#